data_AF-A0A973PW25-F1
#
_entry.id   AF-A0A973PW25-F1
#
_cell.length_a   1.000
_cell.length_b   1.000
_cell.length_c   1.000
_cell.angle_alpha   90.00
_cell.angle_beta   90.00
_cell.angle_gamma   90.00
#
_symmetry.space_group_name_H-M   'P 1'
#
loop_
_entity.id
_entity.type
_entity.pdbx_description
1 polymer ?
#
loop_
_entity_poly.entity_id
_entity_poly.type
_entity_poly.pdbx_seq_one_letter_code
_entity_poly.pdbx_strand_id
1 'polypeptide(L)'
;MTDVLVLDGAATLAALDPHRLMAAVADALVAVAQDRASAPPRTAAFTPHGLLGAMPGYVPGQGLAAKLVTVFADPGHLGRSTHRGIVALFDAEDGRPLAVLDAEPITA
;
A
#
# COMPACT_ATOMS: atom_id res chain seq x y z
N MET A 1 7.86 23.48 6.19
CA MET A 1 7.45 22.24 6.87
C MET A 1 6.40 21.61 5.98
N THR A 2 6.64 20.42 5.46
CA THR A 2 5.65 19.71 4.64
C THR A 2 4.80 18.91 5.62
N ASP A 3 3.55 19.30 5.81
CA ASP A 3 2.62 18.54 6.65
C ASP A 3 2.24 17.26 5.92
N VAL A 4 2.65 16.12 6.47
CA VAL A 4 2.26 14.79 5.97
C VAL A 4 0.87 14.48 6.48
N LEU A 5 -0.06 14.17 5.58
CA LEU A 5 -1.41 13.74 5.94
C LEU A 5 -1.37 12.34 6.58
N VAL A 6 -2.04 12.15 7.71
CA VAL A 6 -2.16 10.83 8.35
C VAL A 6 -3.64 10.43 8.38
N LEU A 7 -3.95 9.28 7.79
CA LEU A 7 -5.30 8.74 7.72
C LEU A 7 -5.36 7.40 8.46
N ASP A 8 -6.22 7.31 9.48
CA ASP A 8 -6.57 6.05 10.12
C ASP A 8 -7.46 5.19 9.22
N GLY A 9 -7.86 4.00 9.69
CA GLY A 9 -8.71 3.10 8.91
C GLY A 9 -10.06 3.71 8.51
N ALA A 10 -10.70 4.47 9.40
CA ALA A 10 -12.00 5.08 9.12
C ALA A 10 -11.90 6.20 8.08
N ALA A 11 -10.90 7.08 8.24
CA ALA A 11 -10.64 8.17 7.33
C ALA A 11 -10.16 7.66 5.96
N THR A 12 -9.35 6.60 5.95
CA THR A 12 -8.92 5.93 4.71
C THR A 12 -10.11 5.34 3.98
N LEU A 13 -10.97 4.57 4.67
CA LEU A 13 -12.16 3.98 4.07
C LEU A 13 -13.11 5.05 3.51
N ALA A 14 -13.32 6.14 4.25
CA ALA A 14 -14.17 7.24 3.81
C ALA A 14 -13.64 7.98 2.56
N ALA A 15 -12.33 7.91 2.31
CA ALA A 15 -11.70 8.50 1.14
C ALA A 15 -11.73 7.60 -0.11
N LEU A 16 -12.13 6.32 0.03
CA LEU A 16 -12.17 5.38 -1.08
C LEU A 16 -13.45 5.55 -1.91
N ASP A 17 -13.27 5.71 -3.21
CA ASP A 17 -14.31 5.57 -4.22
C ASP A 17 -14.08 4.25 -4.96
N PRO A 18 -14.94 3.24 -4.80
CA PRO A 18 -14.76 1.92 -5.42
C PRO A 18 -14.66 1.96 -6.95
N HIS A 19 -15.40 2.83 -7.62
CA HIS A 19 -15.37 2.91 -9.08
C HIS A 19 -14.06 3.50 -9.57
N ARG A 20 -13.59 4.57 -8.92
CA ARG A 20 -12.28 5.18 -9.23
C ARG A 20 -11.14 4.23 -8.90
N LEU A 21 -11.25 3.49 -7.79
CA LEU A 21 -10.26 2.48 -7.41
C LEU A 21 -10.14 1.39 -8.46
N MET A 22 -11.26 0.80 -8.91
CA MET A 22 -11.24 -0.25 -9.93
C MET A 22 -10.65 0.23 -11.25
N ALA A 23 -10.95 1.46 -11.67
CA ALA A 23 -10.35 2.07 -12.85
C ALA A 23 -8.83 2.25 -12.69
N ALA A 24 -8.38 2.80 -11.57
CA ALA A 24 -6.95 2.99 -11.28
C ALA A 24 -6.18 1.67 -11.24
N VAL A 25 -6.78 0.62 -10.67
CA VAL A 25 -6.20 -0.74 -10.65
C VAL A 25 -6.08 -1.31 -12.07
N ALA A 26 -7.12 -1.15 -12.91
CA ALA A 26 -7.07 -1.60 -14.29
C ALA A 26 -5.94 -0.89 -15.07
N ASP A 27 -5.83 0.43 -14.94
CA ASP A 27 -4.77 1.22 -15.56
C ASP A 27 -3.37 0.79 -15.08
N ALA A 28 -3.22 0.52 -13.78
CA ALA A 28 -1.97 0.05 -13.21
C ALA A 28 -1.59 -1.34 -13.74
N LEU A 29 -2.54 -2.28 -13.85
CA LEU A 29 -2.30 -3.60 -14.41
C LEU A 29 -1.90 -3.54 -15.89
N VAL A 30 -2.53 -2.64 -16.66
CA VAL A 30 -2.13 -2.38 -18.06
C VAL A 30 -0.72 -1.80 -18.12
N ALA A 31 -0.37 -0.84 -17.25
CA ALA A 31 0.97 -0.26 -17.20
C ALA A 31 2.03 -1.31 -16.84
N VAL A 32 1.74 -2.23 -15.91
CA VAL A 32 2.61 -3.36 -15.58
C VAL A 32 2.78 -4.29 -16.78
N ALA A 33 1.69 -4.68 -17.45
CA ALA A 33 1.75 -5.57 -18.62
C ALA A 33 2.51 -4.97 -19.82
N GLN A 34 2.64 -3.64 -19.86
CA GLN A 34 3.37 -2.89 -20.88
C GLN A 34 4.78 -2.48 -20.44
N ASP A 35 5.27 -2.98 -19.31
CA ASP A 35 6.57 -2.59 -18.71
C ASP A 35 6.73 -1.07 -18.50
N ARG A 36 5.63 -0.36 -18.29
CA ARG A 36 5.59 1.10 -18.01
C ARG A 36 5.55 1.44 -16.53
N ALA A 37 5.35 0.45 -15.66
CA ALA A 37 5.37 0.63 -14.21
C ALA A 37 6.72 0.21 -13.62
N SER A 38 7.17 0.88 -12.57
CA SER A 38 8.29 0.42 -11.73
C SER A 38 7.72 -0.27 -10.49
N ALA A 39 7.72 -1.60 -10.50
CA ALA A 39 7.20 -2.43 -9.41
C ALA A 39 8.17 -3.58 -9.14
N PRO A 40 9.22 -3.38 -8.32
CA PRO A 40 10.20 -4.42 -8.04
C PRO A 40 9.57 -5.58 -7.25
N PRO A 41 10.23 -6.77 -7.21
CA PRO A 41 9.80 -7.87 -6.37
C PRO A 41 9.62 -7.45 -4.91
N ARG A 42 8.62 -8.05 -4.25
CA ARG A 42 8.36 -7.83 -2.82
C ARG A 42 9.58 -8.27 -2.02
N THR A 43 9.97 -7.47 -1.04
CA THR A 43 11.01 -7.83 -0.07
C THR A 43 10.40 -7.91 1.33
N ALA A 44 11.04 -8.66 2.23
CA ALA A 44 10.54 -8.82 3.60
C ALA A 44 11.66 -8.94 4.62
N ALA A 45 11.41 -8.37 5.81
CA ALA A 45 12.13 -8.69 7.03
C ALA A 45 11.36 -9.75 7.82
N PHE A 46 12.07 -10.66 8.47
CA PHE A 46 11.48 -11.80 9.19
C PHE A 46 11.78 -11.72 10.69
N THR A 47 10.82 -12.19 11.47
CA THR A 47 10.92 -12.45 12.92
C THR A 47 10.51 -13.90 13.17
N PRO A 48 10.76 -14.47 14.37
CA PRO A 48 10.24 -15.79 14.72
C PRO A 48 8.71 -15.92 14.68
N HIS A 49 7.97 -14.80 14.65
CA HIS A 49 6.52 -14.77 14.77
C HIS A 49 5.78 -14.32 13.50
N GLY A 50 6.51 -13.84 12.49
CA GLY A 50 5.91 -13.22 11.32
C GLY A 50 6.91 -12.44 10.48
N LEU A 51 6.38 -11.66 9.54
CA LEU A 51 7.17 -10.87 8.60
C LEU A 51 6.66 -9.43 8.49
N LEU A 52 7.54 -8.54 8.03
CA LEU A 52 7.21 -7.21 7.51
C LEU A 52 7.59 -7.17 6.03
N GLY A 53 6.60 -7.13 5.15
CA GLY A 53 6.77 -7.00 3.71
C GLY A 53 6.76 -5.55 3.25
N ALA A 54 7.60 -5.23 2.26
CA ALA A 54 7.62 -3.94 1.58
C ALA A 54 7.29 -4.11 0.09
N MET A 55 6.41 -3.24 -0.40
CA MET A 55 5.89 -3.23 -1.77
C MET A 55 5.91 -1.81 -2.32
N PRO A 56 7.08 -1.27 -2.72
CA PRO A 56 7.16 -0.01 -3.45
C PRO A 56 6.63 -0.16 -4.88
N GLY A 57 6.02 0.90 -5.40
CA GLY A 57 5.50 0.93 -6.77
C GLY A 57 5.36 2.35 -7.29
N TYR A 58 5.69 2.53 -8.58
CA TYR A 58 5.40 3.73 -9.34
C TYR A 58 4.65 3.36 -10.62
N VAL A 59 3.53 4.03 -10.85
CA VAL A 59 2.74 3.89 -12.07
C VAL A 59 2.52 5.30 -12.66
N PRO A 60 2.98 5.57 -13.90
CA PRO A 60 2.79 6.87 -14.55
C PRO A 60 1.32 7.28 -14.57
N GLY A 61 1.02 8.49 -14.10
CA GLY A 61 -0.34 9.03 -14.02
C GLY A 61 -1.17 8.52 -12.83
N GLN A 62 -0.66 7.59 -12.02
CA GLN A 62 -1.36 7.06 -10.83
C GLN A 62 -0.63 7.41 -9.52
N GLY A 63 0.71 7.32 -9.47
CA GLY A 63 1.50 7.81 -8.33
C GLY A 63 2.69 6.95 -7.92
N LEU A 64 3.44 7.43 -6.92
CA LEU A 64 4.57 6.77 -6.27
C LEU A 64 4.20 6.45 -4.81
N ALA A 65 4.17 5.18 -4.46
CA ALA A 65 3.80 4.74 -3.11
C ALA A 65 4.57 3.50 -2.66
N ALA A 66 4.57 3.25 -1.36
CA ALA A 66 5.04 2.00 -0.79
C ALA A 66 4.04 1.46 0.23
N LYS A 67 3.65 0.20 0.09
CA LYS A 67 2.92 -0.52 1.13
C LYS A 67 3.89 -1.26 2.04
N LEU A 68 3.73 -1.08 3.34
CA LEU A 68 4.40 -1.84 4.39
C LEU A 68 3.34 -2.67 5.11
N VAL A 69 3.44 -4.00 5.05
CA VAL A 69 2.45 -4.90 5.63
C VAL A 69 3.11 -5.97 6.49
N THR A 70 2.61 -6.11 7.70
CA THR A 70 2.94 -7.20 8.61
C THR A 70 2.00 -8.38 8.42
N VAL A 71 2.54 -9.60 8.50
CA VAL A 71 1.76 -10.83 8.51
C VAL A 71 2.21 -11.66 9.70
N PHE A 72 1.31 -11.85 10.66
CA PHE A 72 1.55 -12.55 11.92
C PHE A 72 0.44 -13.57 12.15
N ALA A 73 0.72 -14.66 12.87
CA ALA A 73 -0.30 -15.63 13.24
C ALA A 73 -1.40 -14.96 14.09
N ASP A 74 -2.66 -15.32 13.84
CA ASP A 74 -3.80 -14.87 14.65
C ASP A 74 -3.92 -15.75 15.91
N PRO A 75 -3.70 -15.22 17.13
CA PRO A 75 -3.81 -16.01 18.35
C PRO A 75 -5.23 -16.52 18.63
N GLY A 76 -6.26 -15.83 18.11
CA GLY A 76 -7.67 -16.19 18.28
C GLY A 76 -8.18 -17.20 17.26
N HIS A 77 -7.46 -17.42 16.16
CA HIS A 77 -7.91 -18.30 15.07
C HIS A 77 -6.75 -19.10 14.49
N LEU A 78 -6.55 -20.31 15.03
CA LEU A 78 -5.50 -21.23 14.56
C LEU A 78 -5.56 -21.43 13.04
N GLY A 79 -4.41 -21.28 12.39
CA GLY A 79 -4.27 -21.37 10.93
C GLY A 79 -4.58 -20.09 10.16
N ARG A 80 -5.05 -19.02 10.82
CA ARG A 80 -5.23 -17.69 10.21
C ARG A 80 -4.06 -16.76 10.54
N SER A 81 -3.95 -15.70 9.76
CA SER A 81 -2.99 -14.62 9.99
C SER A 81 -3.71 -13.28 10.07
N THR A 82 -3.17 -12.38 10.89
CA THR A 82 -3.56 -10.97 10.94
C THR A 82 -2.63 -10.17 10.01
N HIS A 83 -3.24 -9.32 9.19
CA HIS A 83 -2.55 -8.45 8.23
C HIS A 83 -2.76 -7.02 8.68
N ARG A 84 -1.67 -6.29 8.95
CA ARG A 84 -1.74 -4.88 9.35
C ARG A 84 -0.65 -4.12 8.64
N GLY A 85 -0.90 -2.87 8.29
CA GLY A 85 0.10 -2.13 7.54
C GLY A 85 -0.27 -0.69 7.29
N ILE A 86 0.63 -0.03 6.58
CA ILE A 86 0.43 1.33 6.10
C ILE A 86 0.77 1.42 4.61
N VAL A 87 0.18 2.41 3.95
CA VAL A 87 0.61 2.89 2.64
C VAL A 87 1.20 4.28 2.81
N ALA A 88 2.44 4.47 2.38
CA ALA A 88 3.06 5.77 2.29
C ALA A 88 3.01 6.27 0.84
N LEU A 89 2.43 7.46 0.64
CA LEU A 89 2.33 8.14 -0.64
C LEU A 89 3.37 9.25 -0.73
N PHE A 90 4.02 9.37 -1.89
CA PHE A 90 5.04 10.36 -2.16
C PHE A 90 4.71 11.14 -3.44
N ASP A 91 5.18 12.38 -3.49
CA ASP A 91 5.18 13.15 -4.72
C ASP A 91 6.18 12.50 -5.70
N ALA A 92 5.72 12.22 -6.92
CA ALA A 92 6.55 11.53 -7.90
C ALA A 92 7.61 12.44 -8.54
N GLU A 93 7.47 13.77 -8.43
CA GLU A 93 8.40 14.73 -9.01
C GLU A 93 9.53 15.08 -8.05
N ASP A 94 9.22 15.38 -6.78
CA ASP A 94 10.19 15.85 -5.78
C ASP A 94 10.45 14.87 -4.63
N GLY A 95 9.72 13.75 -4.58
CA GLY A 95 9.92 12.68 -3.60
C GLY A 95 9.46 13.00 -2.18
N ARG A 96 8.82 14.16 -1.93
CA ARG A 96 8.36 14.50 -0.58
C ARG A 96 7.23 13.56 -0.13
N PRO A 97 7.16 13.22 1.16
CA PRO A 97 6.03 12.48 1.69
C PRO A 97 4.76 13.33 1.62
N LEU A 98 3.67 12.72 1.16
CA LEU A 98 2.36 13.36 1.04
C LEU A 98 1.39 12.82 2.09
N ALA A 99 1.32 11.49 2.23
CA ALA A 99 0.39 10.87 3.16
C ALA A 99 0.89 9.52 3.70
N VAL A 100 0.40 9.16 4.88
CA VAL A 100 0.46 7.81 5.45
C VAL A 100 -0.97 7.37 5.76
N LEU A 101 -1.37 6.24 5.19
CA LEU A 101 -2.72 5.70 5.30
C LEU A 101 -2.67 4.32 5.94
N ASP A 102 -3.72 3.98 6.69
CA ASP A 102 -3.97 2.59 7.08
C ASP A 102 -4.14 1.73 5.82
N ALA A 103 -3.43 0.59 5.75
CA ALA A 103 -3.45 -0.26 4.57
C ALA A 103 -4.63 -1.25 4.52
N GLU A 104 -5.34 -1.47 5.62
CA GLU A 104 -6.39 -2.47 5.72
C GLU A 104 -7.57 -2.14 4.78
N PRO A 105 -8.17 -0.93 4.81
CA PRO A 105 -9.27 -0.58 3.89
C PRO A 105 -8.87 -0.60 2.42
N ILE A 106 -7.58 -0.39 2.12
CA ILE A 106 -7.04 -0.35 0.74
C ILE A 106 -6.82 -1.77 0.20
N THR A 107 -6.58 -2.75 1.08
CA THR A 107 -6.18 -4.12 0.70
C THR A 107 -7.33 -5.12 0.77
N ALA A 108 -8.38 -4.84 1.56
CA ALA A 108 -9.50 -5.74 1.83
C ALA A 108 -10.35 -6.08 0.60
#